data_AF-A0A7X6APB7-F1
#
_entry.id   AF-A0A7X6APB7-F1
#
_cell.length_a   1.000
_cell.length_b   1.000
_cell.length_c   1.000
_cell.angle_alpha   90.00
_cell.angle_beta   90.00
_cell.angle_gamma   90.00
#
_symmetry.space_group_name_H-M   'P 1'
#
loop_
_entity.id
_entity.type
_entity.pdbx_description
1 polymer ?
#
loop_
_entity_poly.entity_id
_entity_poly.type
_entity_poly.pdbx_seq_one_letter_code
_entity_poly.pdbx_strand_id
1 'polypeptide(L)' 'IVEDYVHGVRTTNGNPIPGCANEPAAADTCKVPDGMVFVMGDNRDDSADSRSFGPIDEDSIVGRAFLKVWPLGDLGFL' A
#
# COMPACT_ATOMS: atom_id res chain seq x y z
N ILE A 1 8.75 -10.66 8.47
CA ILE A 1 8.05 -9.37 8.61
C ILE A 1 6.58 -9.71 8.65
N VAL A 2 5.88 -9.43 9.75
CA VAL A 2 4.42 -9.64 9.82
C VAL A 2 3.76 -8.45 9.14
N GLU A 3 2.86 -8.69 8.20
CA GLU A 3 2.13 -7.63 7.49
C GLU A 3 0.97 -7.18 8.35
N ASP A 4 1.31 -6.47 9.43
CA ASP A 4 0.38 -6.11 10.50
C ASP A 4 -0.87 -5.37 9.99
N TYR A 5 -0.76 -4.59 8.91
CA TYR A 5 -1.87 -3.90 8.24
C TYR A 5 -2.89 -4.84 7.55
N VAL A 6 -2.46 -6.04 7.13
CA VAL A 6 -3.32 -7.06 6.52
C VAL A 6 -4.04 -7.88 7.61
N HIS A 7 -3.47 -7.89 8.81
CA HIS A 7 -3.96 -8.68 9.94
C HIS A 7 -4.55 -7.85 11.09
N GLY A 8 -4.69 -6.53 10.91
CA GLY A 8 -5.25 -5.62 11.92
C GLY A 8 -4.40 -5.50 13.19
N VAL A 9 -3.09 -5.65 13.07
CA VAL A 9 -2.11 -5.51 14.15
C VAL A 9 -1.57 -4.07 14.17
N ARG A 10 -1.27 -3.54 15.36
CA ARG A 10 -0.89 -2.14 15.64
C ARG A 10 0.42 -1.72 14.97
N THR A 11 0.36 -0.84 13.97
CA THR A 11 1.53 -0.45 13.17
C THR A 11 1.98 1.00 13.29
N THR A 12 1.10 1.92 13.68
CA THR A 12 1.45 3.33 13.79
C THR A 12 1.73 3.69 15.25
N ASN A 13 2.47 4.78 15.47
CA ASN A 13 2.66 5.41 16.77
C ASN A 13 1.35 5.99 17.38
N GLY A 14 0.18 5.41 17.04
CA GLY A 14 -1.14 5.84 17.48
C GLY A 14 -1.88 6.80 16.53
N ASN A 15 -1.30 7.15 15.38
CA ASN A 15 -1.91 8.08 14.42
C ASN A 15 -2.69 7.33 13.33
N PRO A 16 -3.95 7.68 13.04
CA PRO A 16 -4.71 7.13 11.92
C PRO A 16 -4.05 7.39 10.57
N ILE A 17 -4.14 6.41 9.67
CA ILE A 17 -3.73 6.57 8.28
C ILE A 17 -4.72 7.54 7.58
N PRO A 18 -4.24 8.59 6.88
CA PRO A 18 -5.11 9.53 6.17
C PRO A 18 -5.98 8.85 5.11
N GLY A 19 -7.20 9.36 4.89
CA GLY A 19 -8.07 8.94 3.77
C GLY A 19 -8.73 7.57 3.92
N CYS A 20 -8.55 6.87 5.04
CA CYS A 20 -9.23 5.60 5.32
C CYS A 20 -10.67 5.83 5.84
N ALA A 21 -11.60 4.97 5.43
CA ALA A 21 -13.03 5.03 5.79
C ALA A 21 -13.38 4.29 7.10
N ASN A 22 -12.45 4.18 8.05
CA ASN A 22 -12.75 3.51 9.33
C ASN A 22 -13.59 4.41 10.23
N GLU A 23 -14.65 3.86 10.81
CA GLU A 23 -15.46 4.52 11.84
C GLU A 23 -15.55 3.62 13.09
N PRO A 24 -14.97 4.02 14.24
CA PRO A 24 -14.15 5.22 14.45
C PRO A 24 -12.79 5.13 13.73
N ALA A 25 -12.13 6.27 13.52
CA ALA A 25 -10.79 6.32 12.95
C ALA A 25 -9.81 5.47 13.79
N ALA A 26 -9.40 4.34 13.23
CA ALA A 26 -8.44 3.44 13.85
C ALA A 26 -7.01 3.83 13.47
N ALA A 27 -6.10 3.74 14.45
CA ALA A 27 -4.69 4.08 14.25
C ALA A 27 -3.96 3.08 13.34
N ASP A 28 -4.44 1.84 13.28
CA ASP A 28 -3.69 0.66 12.82
C ASP A 28 -4.38 -0.15 11.73
N THR A 29 -5.60 0.21 11.36
CA THR A 29 -6.35 -0.43 10.28
C THR A 29 -6.75 0.62 9.25
N CYS A 30 -6.88 0.21 7.99
CA CYS A 30 -7.38 1.07 6.92
C CYS A 30 -8.46 0.33 6.13
N LYS A 31 -9.73 0.68 6.37
CA LYS A 31 -10.81 0.36 5.45
C LYS A 31 -10.66 1.27 4.24
N VAL A 32 -10.25 0.69 3.12
CA VAL A 32 -10.08 1.41 1.87
C VAL A 32 -11.46 1.85 1.36
N PRO A 33 -11.67 3.13 1.04
CA PRO A 33 -12.90 3.60 0.40
C PRO A 33 -13.12 2.95 -0.97
N ASP A 34 -14.38 2.91 -1.41
CA ASP A 34 -14.71 2.46 -2.77
C ASP A 34 -14.03 3.37 -3.81
N GLY A 35 -13.53 2.76 -4.90
CA GLY A 35 -12.80 3.48 -5.96
C GLY A 35 -11.37 3.90 -5.59
N MET A 36 -10.85 3.43 -4.45
CA MET A 36 -9.47 3.69 -4.04
C MET A 36 -8.67 2.40 -3.87
N VAL A 37 -7.35 2.53 -3.92
CA VAL A 37 -6.39 1.43 -3.78
C VAL A 37 -5.37 1.77 -2.71
N PHE A 38 -5.14 0.82 -1.81
CA PHE A 38 -4.06 0.90 -0.82
C PHE A 38 -2.81 0.24 -1.38
N VAL A 39 -1.75 1.01 -1.62
CA VAL A 39 -0.50 0.52 -2.23
C VAL A 39 0.60 0.39 -1.18
N MET A 40 1.42 -0.65 -1.32
CA MET A 40 2.59 -0.87 -0.47
C MET A 40 3.79 -1.25 -1.33
N GLY A 41 4.95 -0.65 -1.04
CA GLY A 41 6.22 -1.08 -1.61
C GLY A 41 6.64 -2.44 -1.07
N ASP A 42 7.47 -3.16 -1.83
CA ASP A 42 8.10 -4.41 -1.41
C ASP A 42 9.20 -4.18 -0.36
N ASN A 43 9.97 -3.09 -0.48
CA ASN A 43 10.92 -2.63 0.52
C ASN A 43 10.22 -1.93 1.70
N ARG A 44 9.63 -2.73 2.60
CA ARG A 44 8.68 -2.25 3.62
C ARG A 44 9.21 -1.17 4.56
N ASP A 45 10.48 -1.24 4.93
CA ASP A 45 11.07 -0.31 5.89
C ASP A 45 11.47 1.03 5.25
N ASP A 46 11.58 1.07 3.92
CA ASP A 46 12.06 2.22 3.15
C ASP A 46 11.18 2.46 1.91
N SER A 47 9.87 2.53 2.15
CA SER A 47 8.86 2.84 1.14
C SER A 47 7.93 3.92 1.67
N ALA A 48 7.87 5.04 0.95
CA ALA A 48 6.82 6.04 1.13
C ALA A 48 5.61 5.60 0.32
N ASP A 49 4.62 4.99 0.99
CA ASP A 49 3.42 4.43 0.36
C ASP A 49 2.15 4.75 1.17
N SER A 50 1.04 4.04 0.92
CA SER A 50 -0.25 4.35 1.53
C SER A 50 -0.25 4.31 3.05
N ARG A 51 0.76 3.69 3.69
CA ARG A 51 0.95 3.75 5.14
C ARG A 51 1.26 5.16 5.65
N SER A 52 1.85 6.01 4.82
CA SER A 52 2.20 7.40 5.19
C SER A 52 1.26 8.43 4.57
N PHE A 53 0.80 8.24 3.33
CA PHE A 53 -0.05 9.21 2.63
C PHE A 53 -1.51 8.79 2.40
N GLY A 54 -1.88 7.54 2.69
CA GLY A 54 -3.24 7.02 2.49
C GLY A 54 -3.48 6.33 1.15
N PRO A 55 -4.70 5.80 0.91
CA PRO A 55 -5.10 5.23 -0.38
C PRO A 55 -5.03 6.23 -1.53
N ILE A 56 -4.84 5.74 -2.76
CA ILE A 56 -4.89 6.53 -3.99
C ILE A 56 -6.17 6.23 -4.79
N ASP A 57 -6.58 7.14 -5.67
CA ASP A 57 -7.69 6.91 -6.59
C ASP A 57 -7.34 5.81 -7.62
N GLU A 58 -8.25 4.88 -7.89
CA GLU A 58 -8.05 3.82 -8.89
C GLU A 58 -7.75 4.39 -10.29
N ASP A 59 -8.35 5.54 -10.64
CA ASP A 59 -8.14 6.19 -11.95
C ASP A 59 -6.73 6.78 -12.09
N SER A 60 -5.96 6.88 -11.00
CA SER A 60 -4.55 7.31 -11.05
C SER A 60 -3.61 6.19 -11.52
N ILE A 61 -4.09 4.96 -11.62
CA ILE A 61 -3.29 3.79 -12.03
C ILE A 61 -3.14 3.79 -13.55
N VAL A 62 -1.91 4.06 -14.02
CA VAL A 62 -1.59 4.05 -15.46
C VAL A 62 -1.55 2.63 -16.04
N GLY A 63 -1.14 1.64 -15.26
CA GLY A 63 -1.05 0.26 -15.71
C GLY A 63 -0.34 -0.66 -14.72
N ARG A 64 -0.23 -1.94 -15.09
CA ARG A 64 0.43 -2.98 -14.31
C ARG A 64 1.81 -3.29 -14.88
N ALA A 65 2.82 -3.41 -14.04
CA ALA A 65 4.11 -3.96 -14.45
C ALA A 65 3.95 -5.46 -14.79
N PHE A 66 4.29 -5.84 -16.02
CA PHE A 66 4.16 -7.23 -16.50
C PHE A 66 5.45 -7.78 -17.13
N LEU A 67 6.48 -6.95 -17.33
CA LEU A 67 7.73 -7.34 -17.98
C LEU A 67 8.93 -6.75 -17.23
N LYS A 68 9.90 -7.62 -16.96
CA LYS A 68 11.22 -7.27 -16.43
C LYS A 68 12.23 -7.32 -17.58
N VAL A 69 12.75 -6.16 -17.97
CA VAL A 69 13.66 -6.02 -19.13
C VAL A 69 15.15 -6.03 -18.79
N TRP A 70 15.49 -5.80 -17.51
CA TRP A 70 16.87 -5.72 -17.02
C TRP A 70 17.02 -6.61 -15.77
N PRO A 71 18.17 -7.30 -15.58
CA PRO A 71 19.43 -7.23 -16.34
C PRO A 71 19.43 -7.93 -17.71
N LEU A 72 20.36 -7.54 -18.60
CA LEU A 72 20.59 -8.17 -19.91
C LEU A 72 21.04 -9.63 -19.72
N GLY A 73 20.08 -10.56 -19.75
CA GLY A 73 20.26 -11.98 -19.46
C GLY A 73 19.14 -12.57 -18.61
N ASP A 74 18.33 -11.71 -18.01
CA ASP A 74 17.18 -12.05 -17.18
C ASP A 74 15.93 -11.28 -17.66
N LEU A 75 15.66 -11.36 -18.96
CA LEU A 75 14.42 -10.87 -19.57
C LEU A 75 13.31 -11.88 -19.28
N GLY A 76 12.22 -11.41 -18.64
CA GLY A 76 11.10 -12.28 -18.31
C GLY A 76 9.84 -11.51 -17.94
N PHE A 77 8.71 -12.20 -17.92
CA PHE A 77 7.45 -11.66 -17.40
C PHE A 77 7.46 -11.67 -15.86
N LEU A 78 6.72 -10.73 -15.26
CA LEU A 78 6.52 -10.63 -13.81
C LEU A 78 5.36 -11.52 -13.34
#